data_AF-A0A7S4AXR9-F1
#
_entry.id   AF-A0A7S4AXR9-F1
#
_cell.length_a   1.000
_cell.length_b   1.000
_cell.length_c   1.000
_cell.angle_alpha   90.00
_cell.angle_beta   90.00
_cell.angle_gamma   90.00
#
_symmetry.space_group_name_H-M   'P 1'
#
loop_
_entity.id
_entity.type
_entity.pdbx_description
1 polymer ?
#
loop_
_entity_poly.entity_id
_entity_poly.type
_entity_poly.pdbx_seq_one_letter_code
_entity_poly.pdbx_strand_id
1 'polypeptide(L)'
;MRKCTHSVLPTLLLSLRASFPVKSFGPLPTFSTQPHKLKLSHRYSNHCHHSFRLTTARMSSTASENNNNDGNKLILVVGSANQDLTSTTAVFPTVGETVMGKNFATACGGKGANQAVAAASLNMAPVAMLCRVGDDLFGRNLMDNFRRVGVDCFDEKETIITDNEKCPSGVASILVNETSGDNMIVVSPGANYRLTQEDVRKTIAKAKPSQVLVQLEIRPPVVLEALKAGKDIGATTILNTAPAPEGWSLEDPEMNFFEHVDILILNETELRKVTGTSTSELPADDEESLAKSLITKGVGKAVIVTLGSRGAMIVEKIEDDGVTETVRVDAPEDLPGRKLPVKNTVGAGDSFCGALAAYRSAGLSLTEAAKYACGVASMTVRKDGAQTSYPLYDELPDCLKLKDRPSKRPKTSLKPIITFVTGNKKKLEEAKQILSTPDGSALFELSNKKIDLPELQGDAIEIAKEKCRLAAKEVNGAVFTEDTSLCFNALNGLPGPYIKWFLENCGHAGLNKMLDGFDDRSAYAQTILAYTTGPDEEIYIFDGRTTGKIVTARGPTDFGWDPVFEPDEGEGKTYAEMTKEFKNSISHRGRSFEKFRAFLAKSGSSD
;
A
#
# COMPACT_ATOMS: atom_id res chain seq x y z
N MET A 1 13.54 -64.28 27.66
CA MET A 1 12.93 -65.61 27.33
C MET A 1 11.47 -65.38 26.94
N ARG A 2 10.88 -66.22 26.05
CA ARG A 2 9.43 -66.34 25.69
C ARG A 2 8.71 -65.01 25.28
N LYS A 3 8.32 -64.74 24.03
CA LYS A 3 7.33 -65.38 23.11
C LYS A 3 5.85 -65.31 23.57
N CYS A 4 5.04 -64.47 22.92
CA CYS A 4 4.06 -64.80 21.85
C CYS A 4 3.64 -63.48 21.11
N THR A 5 3.23 -63.32 19.84
CA THR A 5 2.96 -64.14 18.62
C THR A 5 1.51 -64.54 18.24
N HIS A 6 0.68 -63.61 17.74
CA HIS A 6 -0.43 -63.77 16.74
C HIS A 6 -0.90 -62.35 16.29
N SER A 7 -1.58 -62.06 15.17
CA SER A 7 -1.98 -62.81 13.96
C SER A 7 -1.74 -61.91 12.70
N VAL A 8 -2.38 -62.16 11.55
CA VAL A 8 -1.82 -61.87 10.20
C VAL A 8 -2.91 -61.70 9.10
N LEU A 9 -2.70 -60.75 8.13
CA LEU A 9 -3.38 -60.57 6.81
C LEU A 9 -4.86 -60.05 6.78
N PRO A 10 -5.41 -59.54 5.64
CA PRO A 10 -4.82 -58.74 4.54
C PRO A 10 -5.78 -57.62 3.97
N THR A 11 -5.52 -57.19 2.72
CA THR A 11 -6.38 -56.43 1.76
C THR A 11 -6.60 -54.93 2.04
N LEU A 12 -6.73 -54.05 1.05
CA LEU A 12 -6.68 -54.17 -0.42
C LEU A 12 -6.02 -52.90 -0.99
N LEU A 13 -5.07 -53.01 -1.94
CA LEU A 13 -4.44 -51.85 -2.59
C LEU A 13 -4.51 -52.02 -4.12
N LEU A 14 -5.44 -51.30 -4.75
CA LEU A 14 -5.73 -51.43 -6.17
C LEU A 14 -4.70 -50.66 -7.01
N SER A 15 -4.11 -51.33 -8.01
CA SER A 15 -3.24 -50.64 -8.98
C SER A 15 -4.06 -50.23 -10.21
N LEU A 16 -4.02 -48.93 -10.55
CA LEU A 16 -4.55 -48.39 -11.80
C LEU A 16 -3.42 -47.75 -12.60
N ARG A 17 -2.84 -48.53 -13.53
CA ARG A 17 -1.95 -48.02 -14.57
C ARG A 17 -2.78 -47.40 -15.69
N ALA A 18 -2.79 -46.08 -15.80
CA ALA A 18 -3.26 -45.37 -16.99
C ALA A 18 -2.06 -45.04 -17.89
N SER A 19 -1.98 -45.66 -19.06
CA SER A 19 -0.89 -45.44 -20.03
C SER A 19 -1.33 -44.46 -21.11
N PHE A 20 -0.58 -43.38 -21.33
CA PHE A 20 -0.68 -42.56 -22.55
C PHE A 20 0.73 -42.24 -23.10
N PRO A 21 0.88 -42.08 -24.43
CA PRO A 21 2.18 -42.26 -25.08
C PRO A 21 3.02 -40.98 -25.18
N VAL A 22 4.34 -41.14 -25.03
CA VAL A 22 5.33 -40.13 -25.41
C VAL A 22 5.39 -40.03 -26.93
N LYS A 23 5.18 -38.84 -27.49
CA LYS A 23 5.56 -38.52 -28.88
C LYS A 23 6.94 -37.86 -28.88
N SER A 24 7.88 -38.45 -29.62
CA SER A 24 9.16 -37.81 -29.94
C SER A 24 8.98 -36.74 -31.01
N PHE A 25 9.74 -35.66 -30.89
CA PHE A 25 10.03 -34.72 -31.98
C PHE A 25 11.54 -34.63 -32.15
N GLY A 26 11.99 -34.48 -33.41
CA GLY A 26 13.41 -34.51 -33.78
C GLY A 26 14.17 -33.22 -33.45
N PRO A 27 15.51 -33.22 -33.63
CA PRO A 27 16.35 -32.07 -33.35
C PRO A 27 16.11 -30.91 -34.33
N LEU A 28 16.12 -29.68 -33.80
CA LEU A 28 16.16 -28.43 -34.59
C LEU A 28 17.62 -28.02 -34.89
N PRO A 29 17.87 -27.25 -35.96
CA PRO A 29 19.22 -27.07 -36.51
C PRO A 29 20.08 -26.06 -35.73
N THR A 30 21.40 -26.24 -35.84
CA THR A 30 22.41 -25.33 -35.31
C THR A 30 22.52 -24.06 -36.15
N PHE A 31 22.46 -22.89 -35.49
CA PHE A 31 22.78 -21.61 -36.14
C PHE A 31 24.26 -21.25 -35.97
N SER A 32 24.95 -21.07 -37.09
CA SER A 32 26.34 -20.62 -37.15
C SER A 32 26.42 -19.09 -37.10
N THR A 33 27.33 -18.54 -36.29
CA THR A 33 27.62 -17.10 -36.22
C THR A 33 29.02 -16.81 -36.79
N GLN A 34 29.08 -16.28 -38.01
CA GLN A 34 30.31 -15.67 -38.54
C GLN A 34 30.32 -14.15 -38.31
N PRO A 35 31.47 -13.56 -37.91
CA PRO A 35 31.57 -12.12 -37.65
C PRO A 35 31.96 -11.33 -38.91
N HIS A 36 31.07 -10.45 -39.38
CA HIS A 36 31.42 -9.48 -40.43
C HIS A 36 32.18 -8.28 -39.87
N LYS A 37 33.45 -8.15 -40.24
CA LYS A 37 34.24 -6.92 -40.08
C LYS A 37 33.82 -5.89 -41.13
N LEU A 38 33.70 -4.63 -40.73
CA LEU A 38 33.82 -3.46 -41.61
C LEU A 38 34.63 -2.37 -40.89
N LYS A 39 35.35 -1.55 -41.65
CA LYS A 39 36.47 -0.75 -41.13
C LYS A 39 36.54 0.62 -41.82
N LEU A 40 36.83 1.66 -41.03
CA LEU A 40 37.42 2.96 -41.42
C LEU A 40 36.65 3.88 -42.40
N SER A 41 36.48 5.15 -42.00
CA SER A 41 37.35 6.22 -42.53
C SER A 41 37.28 7.49 -41.66
N HIS A 42 38.35 8.29 -41.66
CA HIS A 42 38.42 9.60 -40.98
C HIS A 42 38.02 10.73 -41.94
N ARG A 43 37.54 11.86 -41.39
CA ARG A 43 37.94 13.22 -41.81
C ARG A 43 38.14 14.15 -40.61
N TYR A 44 39.04 15.11 -40.77
CA TYR A 44 39.38 16.17 -39.80
C TYR A 44 38.86 17.53 -40.28
N SER A 45 38.40 18.39 -39.36
CA SER A 45 38.41 19.88 -39.43
C SER A 45 37.94 20.40 -38.06
N ASN A 46 38.76 20.83 -37.09
CA ASN A 46 39.81 21.85 -37.03
C ASN A 46 39.27 23.30 -36.79
N HIS A 47 39.81 23.94 -35.73
CA HIS A 47 39.61 25.34 -35.28
C HIS A 47 38.25 25.67 -34.60
N CYS A 48 38.13 26.64 -33.67
CA CYS A 48 39.04 27.75 -33.33
C CYS A 48 39.32 27.91 -31.82
N HIS A 49 40.36 28.66 -31.45
CA HIS A 49 40.72 29.04 -30.08
C HIS A 49 39.97 30.31 -29.61
N HIS A 50 39.71 30.38 -28.30
CA HIS A 50 39.95 31.62 -27.55
C HIS A 50 40.57 31.31 -26.18
N SER A 51 41.35 32.26 -25.68
CA SER A 51 42.14 32.17 -24.44
C SER A 51 41.85 33.39 -23.59
N PHE A 52 41.79 33.24 -22.26
CA PHE A 52 42.26 34.28 -21.34
C PHE A 52 42.78 33.69 -20.02
N ARG A 53 43.49 34.52 -19.25
CA ARG A 53 44.43 34.11 -18.19
C ARG A 53 43.78 33.90 -16.81
N LEU A 54 44.54 33.21 -15.94
CA LEU A 54 44.34 33.27 -14.48
C LEU A 54 44.50 34.71 -13.95
N THR A 55 43.71 35.02 -12.92
CA THR A 55 44.07 35.96 -11.84
C THR A 55 43.67 35.35 -10.51
N THR A 56 44.63 35.17 -9.60
CA THR A 56 44.39 34.73 -8.23
C THR A 56 43.92 35.90 -7.37
N ALA A 57 42.77 35.74 -6.71
CA ALA A 57 42.29 36.67 -5.69
C ALA A 57 41.79 35.90 -4.46
N ARG A 58 42.49 36.03 -3.34
CA ARG A 58 41.93 35.70 -2.02
C ARG A 58 41.07 36.88 -1.56
N MET A 59 39.78 36.67 -1.35
CA MET A 59 38.98 37.52 -0.48
C MET A 59 38.19 36.62 0.47
N SER A 60 38.22 36.95 1.76
CA SER A 60 37.38 36.32 2.76
C SER A 60 35.98 36.94 2.70
N SER A 61 34.96 36.12 2.48
CA SER A 61 33.56 36.49 2.68
C SER A 61 32.87 35.40 3.48
N THR A 62 32.28 35.78 4.62
CA THR A 62 31.39 34.94 5.40
C THR A 62 30.21 34.50 4.53
N ALA A 63 30.24 33.25 4.05
CA ALA A 63 29.12 32.67 3.32
C ALA A 63 28.04 32.25 4.33
N SER A 64 26.93 32.98 4.38
CA SER A 64 25.69 32.44 4.92
C SER A 64 25.27 31.25 4.06
N GLU A 65 24.80 30.16 4.68
CA GLU A 65 24.27 29.01 3.96
C GLU A 65 22.97 29.36 3.24
N ASN A 66 23.09 29.91 2.03
CA ASN A 66 21.98 30.01 1.09
C ASN A 66 21.61 28.60 0.63
N ASN A 67 20.78 27.92 1.42
CA ASN A 67 20.11 26.66 1.11
C ASN A 67 19.08 26.86 -0.02
N ASN A 68 19.57 27.27 -1.20
CA ASN A 68 18.82 27.33 -2.46
C ASN A 68 18.61 25.92 -3.00
N ASN A 69 17.86 25.13 -2.25
CA ASN A 69 17.36 23.85 -2.69
C ASN A 69 15.87 23.78 -2.31
N ASP A 70 15.03 24.41 -3.14
CA ASP A 70 13.59 24.08 -3.32
C ASP A 70 13.45 22.66 -3.95
N GLY A 71 14.24 21.73 -3.42
CA GLY A 71 14.43 20.39 -3.92
C GLY A 71 13.39 19.44 -3.40
N ASN A 72 13.37 18.26 -4.00
CA ASN A 72 12.40 17.22 -3.72
C ASN A 72 12.49 16.72 -2.26
N LYS A 73 11.63 17.24 -1.38
CA LYS A 73 11.51 16.87 0.05
C LYS A 73 11.07 15.41 0.32
N LEU A 74 11.17 14.54 -0.67
CA LEU A 74 10.83 13.13 -0.59
C LEU A 74 11.74 12.38 0.38
N ILE A 75 11.08 11.63 1.26
CA ILE A 75 11.66 10.54 2.05
C ILE A 75 11.38 9.25 1.30
N LEU A 76 12.42 8.56 0.81
CA LEU A 76 12.29 7.20 0.30
C LEU A 76 12.67 6.24 1.42
N VAL A 77 11.71 5.41 1.85
CA VAL A 77 11.97 4.29 2.76
C VAL A 77 12.26 3.06 1.91
N VAL A 78 13.40 2.41 2.13
CA VAL A 78 13.79 1.16 1.46
C VAL A 78 13.83 0.07 2.52
N GLY A 79 13.00 -0.97 2.42
CA GLY A 79 12.94 -1.93 3.53
C GLY A 79 11.83 -2.97 3.43
N SER A 80 11.51 -3.52 4.59
CA SER A 80 10.56 -4.63 4.77
C SER A 80 9.10 -4.19 4.77
N ALA A 81 8.23 -5.07 4.28
CA ALA A 81 6.80 -5.07 4.55
C ALA A 81 6.37 -6.49 4.94
N ASN A 82 5.77 -6.64 6.11
CA ASN A 82 5.34 -7.92 6.68
C ASN A 82 3.86 -7.89 7.04
N GLN A 83 3.17 -9.02 6.85
CA GLN A 83 1.91 -9.28 7.54
C GLN A 83 2.21 -9.84 8.93
N ASP A 84 1.87 -9.10 9.95
CA ASP A 84 1.94 -9.57 11.34
C ASP A 84 0.71 -10.45 11.61
N LEU A 85 0.96 -11.66 12.13
CA LEU A 85 -0.04 -12.67 12.48
C LEU A 85 0.08 -12.98 13.98
N THR A 86 -0.80 -12.38 14.78
CA THR A 86 -0.69 -12.38 16.24
C THR A 86 -1.69 -13.34 16.87
N SER A 87 -1.19 -14.35 17.59
CA SER A 87 -1.98 -15.27 18.42
C SER A 87 -1.77 -14.96 19.91
N THR A 88 -2.85 -14.68 20.63
CA THR A 88 -2.82 -14.46 22.09
C THR A 88 -3.01 -15.78 22.84
N THR A 89 -2.16 -16.06 23.83
CA THR A 89 -2.16 -17.30 24.61
C THR A 89 -2.05 -17.02 26.12
N ALA A 90 -2.50 -17.95 26.96
CA ALA A 90 -2.31 -17.87 28.41
C ALA A 90 -0.88 -18.25 28.85
N VAL A 91 -0.26 -19.17 28.10
CA VAL A 91 1.11 -19.68 28.26
C VAL A 91 1.72 -19.86 26.87
N PHE A 92 3.03 -19.68 26.74
CA PHE A 92 3.73 -20.03 25.50
C PHE A 92 3.86 -21.55 25.36
N PRO A 93 3.72 -22.11 24.14
CA PRO A 93 3.93 -23.53 23.92
C PRO A 93 5.40 -23.92 24.10
N THR A 94 5.64 -25.02 24.80
CA THR A 94 6.95 -25.67 24.87
C THR A 94 7.19 -26.58 23.65
N VAL A 95 8.42 -27.10 23.50
CA VAL A 95 8.80 -27.89 22.31
C VAL A 95 7.99 -29.19 22.23
N GLY A 96 7.15 -29.31 21.19
CA GLY A 96 6.24 -30.44 20.97
C GLY A 96 4.86 -30.28 21.61
N GLU A 97 4.59 -29.17 22.31
CA GLU A 97 3.29 -28.84 22.89
C GLU A 97 2.33 -28.23 21.85
N THR A 98 1.03 -28.34 22.07
CA THR A 98 0.00 -27.61 21.32
C THR A 98 -0.91 -26.89 22.31
N VAL A 99 -0.80 -25.56 22.35
CA VAL A 99 -1.59 -24.68 23.22
C VAL A 99 -2.74 -24.07 22.42
N MET A 100 -3.95 -24.07 22.99
CA MET A 100 -5.09 -23.38 22.39
C MET A 100 -4.96 -21.86 22.57
N GLY A 101 -4.93 -21.14 21.45
CA GLY A 101 -5.00 -19.67 21.45
C GLY A 101 -6.37 -19.15 21.91
N LYS A 102 -6.39 -17.95 22.50
CA LYS A 102 -7.59 -17.25 22.96
C LYS A 102 -8.12 -16.24 21.95
N ASN A 103 -7.22 -15.61 21.19
CA ASN A 103 -7.57 -14.63 20.16
C ASN A 103 -6.54 -14.68 19.02
N PHE A 104 -6.95 -14.24 17.84
CA PHE A 104 -6.09 -14.09 16.66
C PHE A 104 -6.36 -12.75 15.97
N ALA A 105 -5.30 -12.04 15.59
CA ALA A 105 -5.37 -10.75 14.92
C ALA A 105 -4.32 -10.65 13.80
N THR A 106 -4.63 -9.89 12.75
CA THR A 106 -3.72 -9.63 11.63
C THR A 106 -3.49 -8.14 11.45
N ALA A 107 -2.23 -7.71 11.34
CA ALA A 107 -1.85 -6.29 11.21
C ALA A 107 -0.78 -6.09 10.13
N CYS A 108 -0.72 -4.90 9.55
CA CYS A 108 0.40 -4.51 8.69
C CYS A 108 1.61 -4.13 9.57
N GLY A 109 2.78 -4.66 9.22
CA GLY A 109 4.01 -4.53 9.99
C GLY A 109 5.27 -4.66 9.13
N GLY A 110 6.38 -5.01 9.78
CA GLY A 110 7.73 -4.88 9.21
C GLY A 110 8.26 -3.45 9.32
N LYS A 111 9.53 -3.30 9.68
CA LYS A 111 10.14 -2.03 10.08
C LYS A 111 10.11 -0.96 8.99
N GLY A 112 10.36 -1.34 7.74
CA GLY A 112 10.28 -0.40 6.62
C GLY A 112 8.88 0.19 6.45
N ALA A 113 7.87 -0.68 6.39
CA ALA A 113 6.47 -0.30 6.32
C ALA A 113 6.05 0.57 7.53
N ASN A 114 6.44 0.18 8.74
CA ASN A 114 6.17 0.93 9.96
C ASN A 114 6.76 2.36 9.90
N GLN A 115 8.03 2.49 9.51
CA GLN A 115 8.72 3.78 9.43
C GLN A 115 8.14 4.67 8.32
N ALA A 116 7.75 4.10 7.17
CA ALA A 116 7.05 4.80 6.10
C ALA A 116 5.66 5.30 6.53
N VAL A 117 4.87 4.44 7.20
CA VAL A 117 3.54 4.79 7.71
C VAL A 117 3.64 5.86 8.80
N ALA A 118 4.60 5.75 9.73
CA ALA A 118 4.83 6.77 10.75
C ALA A 118 5.17 8.14 10.14
N ALA A 119 6.05 8.19 9.14
CA ALA A 119 6.38 9.42 8.43
C ALA A 119 5.18 10.00 7.64
N ALA A 120 4.38 9.13 6.98
CA ALA A 120 3.25 9.55 6.17
C ALA A 120 2.05 10.05 7.01
N SER A 121 1.76 9.43 8.16
CA SER A 121 0.75 9.91 9.12
C SER A 121 0.97 11.35 9.58
N LEU A 122 2.23 11.81 9.60
CA LEU A 122 2.59 13.18 9.92
C LEU A 122 2.42 14.15 8.73
N ASN A 123 2.31 13.70 7.48
CA ASN A 123 1.99 14.52 6.30
C ASN A 123 2.79 15.85 6.18
N MET A 124 4.04 15.86 6.68
CA MET A 124 4.95 17.02 6.63
C MET A 124 5.77 17.06 5.33
N ALA A 125 5.90 15.90 4.67
CA ALA A 125 6.72 15.68 3.50
C ALA A 125 6.15 14.51 2.69
N PRO A 126 6.41 14.42 1.37
CA PRO A 126 6.12 13.22 0.60
C PRO A 126 6.97 12.05 1.10
N VAL A 127 6.35 10.87 1.26
CA VAL A 127 6.99 9.62 1.70
C VAL A 127 6.67 8.56 0.66
N ALA A 128 7.67 7.80 0.21
CA ALA A 128 7.48 6.64 -0.65
C ALA A 128 8.14 5.38 -0.07
N MET A 129 7.58 4.22 -0.39
CA MET A 129 8.12 2.92 0.02
C MET A 129 8.67 2.15 -1.19
N LEU A 130 9.93 1.71 -1.08
CA LEU A 130 10.51 0.66 -1.90
C LEU A 130 10.53 -0.65 -1.11
N CYS A 131 9.64 -1.57 -1.47
CA CYS A 131 9.57 -2.91 -0.89
C CYS A 131 9.14 -3.93 -1.95
N ARG A 132 9.14 -5.21 -1.59
CA ARG A 132 8.65 -6.29 -2.45
C ARG A 132 7.74 -7.24 -1.67
N VAL A 133 6.55 -7.48 -2.20
CA VAL A 133 5.48 -8.30 -1.61
C VAL A 133 5.09 -9.43 -2.56
N GLY A 134 4.44 -10.48 -2.07
CA GLY A 134 3.96 -11.58 -2.92
C GLY A 134 2.66 -11.23 -3.65
N ASP A 135 2.33 -11.96 -4.74
CA ASP A 135 0.98 -11.96 -5.32
C ASP A 135 0.00 -12.79 -4.46
N ASP A 136 -0.21 -12.35 -3.23
CA ASP A 136 -1.05 -13.01 -2.24
C ASP A 136 -1.96 -12.01 -1.50
N LEU A 137 -2.79 -12.53 -0.59
CA LEU A 137 -3.73 -11.72 0.18
C LEU A 137 -3.00 -10.69 1.06
N PHE A 138 -1.83 -11.04 1.57
CA PHE A 138 -1.04 -10.20 2.46
C PHE A 138 -0.37 -9.06 1.69
N GLY A 139 0.16 -9.32 0.50
CA GLY A 139 0.74 -8.31 -0.37
C GLY A 139 -0.30 -7.27 -0.82
N ARG A 140 -1.52 -7.72 -1.12
CA ARG A 140 -2.66 -6.83 -1.37
C ARG A 140 -3.04 -6.00 -0.15
N ASN A 141 -3.18 -6.62 1.02
CA ASN A 141 -3.47 -5.92 2.28
C ASN A 141 -2.42 -4.83 2.61
N LEU A 142 -1.14 -5.14 2.41
CA LEU A 142 -0.04 -4.19 2.59
C LEU A 142 -0.14 -3.02 1.60
N MET A 143 -0.35 -3.28 0.31
CA MET A 143 -0.54 -2.22 -0.70
C MET A 143 -1.74 -1.32 -0.40
N ASP A 144 -2.88 -1.90 -0.02
CA ASP A 144 -4.10 -1.14 0.30
C ASP A 144 -3.95 -0.32 1.60
N ASN A 145 -3.17 -0.83 2.57
CA ASN A 145 -2.78 -0.08 3.76
C ASN A 145 -1.87 1.12 3.43
N PHE A 146 -0.86 0.95 2.57
CA PHE A 146 0.00 2.06 2.13
C PHE A 146 -0.79 3.15 1.41
N ARG A 147 -1.70 2.76 0.50
CA ARG A 147 -2.64 3.69 -0.16
C ARG A 147 -3.49 4.46 0.84
N ARG A 148 -4.06 3.78 1.83
CA ARG A 148 -4.92 4.39 2.87
C ARG A 148 -4.19 5.41 3.74
N VAL A 149 -2.92 5.19 4.05
CA VAL A 149 -2.11 6.09 4.88
C VAL A 149 -1.48 7.24 4.07
N GLY A 150 -1.40 7.11 2.73
CA GLY A 150 -0.77 8.11 1.86
C GLY A 150 0.74 7.94 1.71
N VAL A 151 1.23 6.70 1.86
CA VAL A 151 2.59 6.33 1.45
C VAL A 151 2.60 6.21 -0.07
N ASP A 152 3.19 7.20 -0.74
CA ASP A 152 3.16 7.36 -2.19
C ASP A 152 3.93 6.27 -2.93
N CYS A 153 3.44 5.91 -4.12
CA CYS A 153 4.11 5.01 -5.05
C CYS A 153 4.33 5.74 -6.38
N PHE A 154 5.58 6.11 -6.68
CA PHE A 154 5.92 6.92 -7.87
C PHE A 154 5.73 6.10 -9.16
N ASP A 155 4.56 6.27 -9.77
CA ASP A 155 3.85 5.27 -10.58
C ASP A 155 3.54 4.00 -9.77
N GLU A 156 2.25 3.64 -9.73
CA GLU A 156 1.65 2.58 -8.89
C GLU A 156 2.14 1.14 -9.17
N LYS A 157 3.20 1.00 -9.98
CA LYS A 157 3.72 -0.25 -10.54
C LYS A 157 5.24 -0.40 -10.40
N GLU A 158 5.96 0.60 -9.89
CA GLU A 158 7.43 0.59 -9.88
C GLU A 158 8.08 0.60 -8.50
N THR A 159 7.51 1.25 -7.48
CA THR A 159 8.15 1.30 -6.13
C THR A 159 7.77 0.13 -5.23
N ILE A 160 6.51 -0.34 -5.26
CA ILE A 160 6.12 -1.58 -4.60
C ILE A 160 6.07 -2.69 -5.63
N ILE A 161 7.00 -3.64 -5.52
CA ILE A 161 7.17 -4.72 -6.50
C ILE A 161 6.36 -5.94 -6.05
N THR A 162 5.46 -6.43 -6.91
CA THR A 162 4.78 -7.72 -6.70
C THR A 162 5.63 -8.87 -7.23
N ASP A 163 5.92 -9.88 -6.42
CA ASP A 163 6.76 -11.02 -6.78
C ASP A 163 5.97 -12.10 -7.55
N ASN A 164 6.00 -11.97 -8.88
CA ASN A 164 5.32 -12.87 -9.80
C ASN A 164 5.89 -14.31 -9.85
N GLU A 165 6.98 -14.61 -9.11
CA GLU A 165 7.57 -15.94 -9.01
C GLU A 165 6.96 -16.80 -7.88
N LYS A 166 5.82 -16.36 -7.31
CA LYS A 166 5.11 -17.01 -6.19
C LYS A 166 5.91 -17.05 -4.89
N CYS A 167 6.84 -16.11 -4.68
CA CYS A 167 7.39 -15.90 -3.35
C CYS A 167 6.29 -15.25 -2.47
N PRO A 168 5.94 -15.83 -1.31
CA PRO A 168 4.94 -15.22 -0.43
C PRO A 168 5.46 -13.91 0.15
N SER A 169 4.53 -13.01 0.51
CA SER A 169 4.81 -11.81 1.30
C SER A 169 5.55 -12.14 2.60
N GLY A 170 6.29 -11.17 3.13
CA GLY A 170 6.88 -11.30 4.46
C GLY A 170 5.81 -11.50 5.53
N VAL A 171 6.12 -12.29 6.56
CA VAL A 171 5.19 -12.62 7.65
C VAL A 171 5.94 -12.58 8.98
N ALA A 172 5.38 -11.93 9.99
CA ALA A 172 5.81 -12.07 11.37
C ALA A 172 4.78 -12.91 12.14
N SER A 173 5.15 -14.15 12.50
CA SER A 173 4.34 -14.99 13.38
C SER A 173 4.61 -14.58 14.82
N ILE A 174 3.62 -13.97 15.48
CA ILE A 174 3.74 -13.39 16.81
C ILE A 174 2.87 -14.20 17.79
N LEU A 175 3.49 -14.71 18.86
CA LEU A 175 2.77 -15.17 20.05
C LEU A 175 2.83 -14.08 21.11
N VAL A 176 1.72 -13.80 21.79
CA VAL A 176 1.66 -12.85 22.93
C VAL A 176 1.07 -13.55 24.14
N ASN A 177 1.69 -13.37 25.31
CA ASN A 177 1.12 -13.79 26.58
C ASN A 177 0.07 -12.77 27.05
N GLU A 178 -1.15 -13.23 27.34
CA GLU A 178 -2.27 -12.34 27.73
C GLU A 178 -2.07 -11.62 29.07
N THR A 179 -1.21 -12.16 29.96
CA THR A 179 -1.09 -11.74 31.36
C THR A 179 0.16 -10.88 31.59
N SER A 180 1.30 -11.25 31.00
CA SER A 180 2.54 -10.45 31.09
C SER A 180 2.73 -9.46 29.94
N GLY A 181 2.09 -9.69 28.79
CA GLY A 181 2.33 -8.92 27.56
C GLY A 181 3.63 -9.30 26.83
N ASP A 182 4.40 -10.27 27.34
CA ASP A 182 5.59 -10.82 26.67
C ASP A 182 5.23 -11.33 25.27
N ASN A 183 6.22 -11.37 24.37
CA ASN A 183 6.02 -11.90 23.02
C ASN A 183 7.16 -12.84 22.56
N MET A 184 6.82 -13.69 21.59
CA MET A 184 7.77 -14.48 20.79
C MET A 184 7.47 -14.21 19.32
N ILE A 185 8.48 -13.84 18.55
CA ILE A 185 8.32 -13.42 17.15
C ILE A 185 9.21 -14.27 16.24
N VAL A 186 8.62 -14.86 15.20
CA VAL A 186 9.34 -15.54 14.12
C VAL A 186 9.06 -14.80 12.81
N VAL A 187 10.07 -14.09 12.30
CA VAL A 187 9.97 -13.37 11.02
C VAL A 187 10.37 -14.28 9.87
N SER A 188 9.45 -14.52 8.96
CA SER A 188 9.68 -15.16 7.66
C SER A 188 9.77 -14.06 6.60
N PRO A 189 10.97 -13.68 6.11
CA PRO A 189 11.12 -12.46 5.31
C PRO A 189 10.45 -12.54 3.92
N GLY A 190 10.29 -13.74 3.36
CA GLY A 190 9.58 -13.96 2.09
C GLY A 190 10.09 -13.06 0.95
N ALA A 191 9.15 -12.41 0.27
CA ALA A 191 9.39 -11.49 -0.84
C ALA A 191 10.35 -10.31 -0.50
N ASN A 192 10.50 -9.93 0.77
CA ASN A 192 11.46 -8.88 1.17
C ASN A 192 12.91 -9.26 0.82
N TYR A 193 13.25 -10.55 0.87
CA TYR A 193 14.58 -11.05 0.47
C TYR A 193 14.73 -11.19 -1.05
N ARG A 194 13.65 -11.05 -1.83
CA ARG A 194 13.70 -10.99 -3.31
C ARG A 194 13.99 -9.59 -3.86
N LEU A 195 13.91 -8.53 -3.04
CA LEU A 195 14.32 -7.17 -3.43
C LEU A 195 15.80 -7.16 -3.87
N THR A 196 16.14 -6.37 -4.90
CA THR A 196 17.48 -6.37 -5.51
C THR A 196 18.14 -4.99 -5.50
N GLN A 197 19.47 -4.97 -5.64
CA GLN A 197 20.27 -3.75 -5.81
C GLN A 197 19.84 -2.95 -7.06
N GLU A 198 19.36 -3.63 -8.10
CA GLU A 198 18.91 -3.01 -9.34
C GLU A 198 17.54 -2.33 -9.18
N ASP A 199 16.64 -2.90 -8.37
CA ASP A 199 15.37 -2.27 -7.98
C ASP A 199 15.64 -0.94 -7.23
N VAL A 200 16.63 -0.96 -6.33
CA VAL A 200 17.10 0.21 -5.56
C VAL A 200 17.67 1.31 -6.46
N ARG A 201 18.64 0.99 -7.32
CA ARG A 201 19.26 1.97 -8.24
C ARG A 201 18.24 2.67 -9.13
N LYS A 202 17.34 1.90 -9.75
CA LYS A 202 16.26 2.44 -10.61
C LYS A 202 15.36 3.38 -9.82
N THR A 203 14.91 2.96 -8.64
CA THR A 203 14.01 3.75 -7.80
C THR A 203 14.66 5.06 -7.36
N ILE A 204 15.89 5.02 -6.87
CA ILE A 204 16.61 6.23 -6.40
C ILE A 204 16.92 7.18 -7.57
N ALA A 205 17.38 6.66 -8.72
CA ALA A 205 17.66 7.48 -9.90
C ALA A 205 16.41 8.15 -10.50
N LYS A 206 15.25 7.48 -10.44
CA LYS A 206 13.94 8.02 -10.85
C LYS A 206 13.40 9.03 -9.83
N ALA A 207 13.28 8.61 -8.57
CA ALA A 207 12.58 9.35 -7.52
C ALA A 207 13.38 10.51 -6.91
N LYS A 208 14.72 10.45 -6.97
CA LYS A 208 15.66 11.49 -6.47
C LYS A 208 15.26 12.05 -5.10
N PRO A 209 15.18 11.21 -4.05
CA PRO A 209 14.76 11.63 -2.72
C PRO A 209 15.78 12.57 -2.04
N SER A 210 15.29 13.42 -1.12
CA SER A 210 16.13 14.17 -0.19
C SER A 210 16.73 13.29 0.93
N GLN A 211 16.02 12.22 1.29
CA GLN A 211 16.40 11.31 2.37
C GLN A 211 16.15 9.85 1.96
N VAL A 212 17.09 8.96 2.27
CA VAL A 212 16.92 7.50 2.11
C VAL A 212 16.97 6.86 3.50
N LEU A 213 15.84 6.31 3.96
CA LEU A 213 15.70 5.64 5.25
C LEU A 213 15.64 4.12 5.06
N VAL A 214 16.49 3.37 5.74
CA VAL A 214 16.65 1.92 5.52
C VAL A 214 16.88 1.15 6.82
N GLN A 215 16.45 -0.11 6.87
CA GLN A 215 16.53 -1.01 8.04
C GLN A 215 17.11 -2.38 7.66
N LEU A 216 17.41 -3.22 8.65
CA LEU A 216 18.12 -4.50 8.47
C LEU A 216 17.20 -5.74 8.31
N GLU A 217 15.91 -5.55 7.97
CA GLU A 217 14.97 -6.65 7.63
C GLU A 217 14.99 -7.04 6.14
N ILE A 218 15.89 -6.45 5.34
CA ILE A 218 16.20 -6.84 3.96
C ILE A 218 17.68 -7.26 3.84
N ARG A 219 18.04 -7.92 2.74
CA ARG A 219 19.41 -8.46 2.55
C ARG A 219 20.48 -7.36 2.66
N PRO A 220 21.58 -7.53 3.43
CA PRO A 220 22.58 -6.48 3.64
C PRO A 220 23.17 -5.83 2.36
N PRO A 221 23.45 -6.55 1.25
CA PRO A 221 23.89 -5.91 0.01
C PRO A 221 22.87 -4.93 -0.61
N VAL A 222 21.58 -5.09 -0.32
CA VAL A 222 20.51 -4.19 -0.77
C VAL A 222 20.40 -2.96 0.14
N VAL A 223 20.62 -3.13 1.45
CA VAL A 223 20.79 -2.02 2.40
C VAL A 223 21.96 -1.14 1.99
N LEU A 224 23.12 -1.76 1.75
CA LEU A 224 24.34 -1.07 1.35
C LEU A 224 24.18 -0.32 0.03
N GLU A 225 23.43 -0.88 -0.92
CA GLU A 225 23.12 -0.20 -2.18
C GLU A 225 22.21 1.02 -1.99
N ALA A 226 21.21 0.95 -1.10
CA ALA A 226 20.32 2.08 -0.82
C ALA A 226 21.09 3.26 -0.20
N LEU A 227 22.05 2.95 0.68
CA LEU A 227 22.98 3.92 1.26
C LEU A 227 23.92 4.50 0.18
N LYS A 228 24.56 3.66 -0.64
CA LYS A 228 25.46 4.10 -1.73
C LYS A 228 24.74 4.99 -2.74
N ALA A 229 23.69 4.48 -3.39
CA ALA A 229 22.96 5.21 -4.41
C ALA A 229 22.25 6.47 -3.87
N GLY A 230 21.85 6.47 -2.59
CA GLY A 230 21.35 7.67 -1.91
C GLY A 230 22.43 8.75 -1.77
N LYS A 231 23.62 8.36 -1.30
CA LYS A 231 24.76 9.28 -1.14
C LYS A 231 25.28 9.80 -2.48
N ASP A 232 25.29 8.97 -3.52
CA ASP A 232 25.67 9.33 -4.89
C ASP A 232 24.81 10.46 -5.50
N ILE A 233 23.53 10.59 -5.08
CA ILE A 233 22.65 11.69 -5.50
C ILE A 233 22.61 12.86 -4.50
N GLY A 234 23.37 12.81 -3.41
CA GLY A 234 23.38 13.83 -2.36
C GLY A 234 22.20 13.76 -1.38
N ALA A 235 21.47 12.64 -1.31
CA ALA A 235 20.44 12.41 -0.30
C ALA A 235 21.08 12.15 1.07
N THR A 236 20.45 12.61 2.16
CA THR A 236 20.89 12.22 3.50
C THR A 236 20.49 10.77 3.77
N THR A 237 21.47 9.93 4.07
CA THR A 237 21.26 8.49 4.28
C THR A 237 21.07 8.16 5.76
N ILE A 238 19.99 7.47 6.08
CA ILE A 238 19.58 7.14 7.43
C ILE A 238 19.46 5.62 7.57
N LEU A 239 20.34 5.01 8.36
CA LEU A 239 20.30 3.57 8.68
C LEU A 239 19.78 3.37 10.10
N ASN A 240 18.66 2.66 10.24
CA ASN A 240 18.25 2.09 11.51
C ASN A 240 18.72 0.63 11.63
N THR A 241 19.58 0.33 12.61
CA THR A 241 20.21 -1.01 12.74
C THR A 241 19.30 -2.03 13.43
N ALA A 242 18.02 -2.06 13.07
CA ALA A 242 17.01 -2.93 13.64
C ALA A 242 16.52 -3.96 12.60
N PRO A 243 16.47 -5.27 12.92
CA PRO A 243 17.17 -5.89 14.06
C PRO A 243 18.69 -5.73 13.93
N ALA A 244 19.41 -5.80 15.05
CA ALA A 244 20.87 -5.79 15.03
C ALA A 244 21.44 -6.93 14.16
N PRO A 245 22.60 -6.74 13.49
CA PRO A 245 23.28 -7.80 12.75
C PRO A 245 23.49 -9.08 13.57
N GLU A 246 23.34 -10.22 12.92
CA GLU A 246 23.61 -11.54 13.49
C GLU A 246 24.31 -12.40 12.42
N GLY A 247 25.47 -12.98 12.76
CA GLY A 247 26.32 -13.73 11.83
C GLY A 247 27.14 -12.87 10.83
N TRP A 248 27.00 -11.55 10.87
CA TRP A 248 27.77 -10.57 10.08
C TRP A 248 27.90 -9.25 10.86
N SER A 249 28.72 -8.30 10.38
CA SER A 249 28.94 -6.99 11.04
C SER A 249 28.87 -5.81 10.07
N LEU A 250 28.49 -4.64 10.58
CA LEU A 250 28.61 -3.36 9.85
C LEU A 250 30.08 -2.93 9.65
N GLU A 251 30.98 -3.46 10.49
CA GLU A 251 32.44 -3.28 10.44
C GLU A 251 33.15 -4.23 9.47
N ASP A 252 32.39 -5.02 8.67
CA ASP A 252 32.96 -5.86 7.62
C ASP A 252 33.68 -4.99 6.57
N PRO A 253 35.02 -5.14 6.38
CA PRO A 253 35.78 -4.30 5.46
C PRO A 253 35.41 -4.46 3.98
N GLU A 254 34.76 -5.55 3.58
CA GLU A 254 34.27 -5.72 2.21
C GLU A 254 32.97 -4.95 1.96
N MET A 255 32.19 -4.66 3.01
CA MET A 255 30.92 -3.94 2.91
C MET A 255 31.05 -2.46 3.25
N ASN A 256 31.81 -2.14 4.31
CA ASN A 256 32.08 -0.78 4.81
C ASN A 256 30.82 0.10 4.91
N PHE A 257 29.90 -0.26 5.82
CA PHE A 257 28.61 0.42 5.90
C PHE A 257 28.70 1.89 6.33
N PHE A 258 29.58 2.21 7.29
CA PHE A 258 29.53 3.50 7.98
C PHE A 258 29.83 4.70 7.08
N GLU A 259 30.78 4.60 6.14
CA GLU A 259 31.06 5.67 5.17
C GLU A 259 29.82 6.09 4.35
N HIS A 260 28.86 5.18 4.16
CA HIS A 260 27.64 5.42 3.40
C HIS A 260 26.44 5.83 4.27
N VAL A 261 26.59 5.86 5.60
CA VAL A 261 25.57 6.31 6.55
C VAL A 261 25.87 7.72 7.04
N ASP A 262 24.96 8.67 6.81
CA ASP A 262 25.05 10.00 7.40
C ASP A 262 24.48 10.01 8.83
N ILE A 263 23.31 9.38 9.05
CA ILE A 263 22.65 9.27 10.36
C ILE A 263 22.41 7.80 10.71
N LEU A 264 23.06 7.33 11.78
CA LEU A 264 22.89 5.97 12.31
C LEU A 264 21.91 6.00 13.50
N ILE A 265 20.83 5.21 13.47
CA ILE A 265 19.81 5.16 14.54
C ILE A 265 19.73 3.75 15.13
N LEU A 266 19.87 3.65 16.44
CA LEU A 266 19.90 2.35 17.14
C LEU A 266 19.41 2.49 18.59
N ASN A 267 19.06 1.38 19.24
CA ASN A 267 18.77 1.35 20.68
C ASN A 267 19.97 0.87 21.52
N GLU A 268 19.85 0.93 22.85
CA GLU A 268 20.88 0.53 23.83
C GLU A 268 21.42 -0.90 23.62
N THR A 269 20.60 -1.83 23.12
CA THR A 269 20.99 -3.23 22.84
C THR A 269 21.60 -3.37 21.45
N GLU A 270 21.09 -2.63 20.46
CA GLU A 270 21.63 -2.58 19.10
C GLU A 270 23.02 -1.93 19.08
N LEU A 271 23.25 -0.86 19.84
CA LEU A 271 24.56 -0.23 20.04
C LEU A 271 25.61 -1.27 20.42
N ARG A 272 25.35 -1.99 21.51
CA ARG A 272 26.24 -2.99 22.10
C ARG A 272 26.53 -4.14 21.14
N LYS A 273 25.52 -4.61 20.40
CA LYS A 273 25.70 -5.63 19.36
C LYS A 273 26.55 -5.13 18.19
N VAL A 274 26.33 -3.90 17.74
CA VAL A 274 27.11 -3.28 16.64
C VAL A 274 28.56 -3.04 17.05
N THR A 275 28.82 -2.62 18.30
CA THR A 275 30.19 -2.40 18.83
C THR A 275 30.85 -3.64 19.44
N GLY A 276 30.22 -4.81 19.37
CA GLY A 276 30.78 -6.08 19.87
C GLY A 276 30.94 -6.18 21.40
N THR A 277 30.11 -5.47 22.17
CA THR A 277 30.26 -5.29 23.62
C THR A 277 29.13 -5.96 24.41
N SER A 278 29.41 -6.48 25.61
CA SER A 278 28.42 -7.19 26.44
C SER A 278 27.37 -6.25 27.06
N THR A 279 26.20 -6.78 27.41
CA THR A 279 25.14 -6.05 28.13
C THR A 279 25.32 -6.03 29.64
N SER A 280 26.17 -6.90 30.21
CA SER A 280 26.22 -7.15 31.66
C SER A 280 27.25 -6.31 32.46
N GLU A 281 28.05 -5.47 31.81
CA GLU A 281 29.36 -5.05 32.38
C GLU A 281 29.63 -3.52 32.41
N LEU A 282 28.71 -2.67 31.95
CA LEU A 282 29.05 -1.28 31.57
C LEU A 282 28.21 -0.19 32.27
N PRO A 283 28.85 0.87 32.82
CA PRO A 283 28.20 2.09 33.29
C PRO A 283 27.50 2.90 32.18
N ALA A 284 26.67 3.88 32.58
CA ALA A 284 25.91 4.74 31.66
C ALA A 284 26.80 5.66 30.79
N ASP A 285 28.01 5.99 31.24
CA ASP A 285 28.94 6.85 30.49
C ASP A 285 29.51 6.15 29.23
N ASP A 286 29.42 4.82 29.17
CA ASP A 286 29.94 4.04 28.03
C ASP A 286 29.05 4.14 26.78
N GLU A 287 27.74 4.36 26.94
CA GLU A 287 26.81 4.58 25.80
C GLU A 287 27.32 5.70 24.87
N GLU A 288 27.87 6.77 25.47
CA GLU A 288 28.40 7.94 24.76
C GLU A 288 29.77 7.66 24.11
N SER A 289 30.62 6.90 24.80
CA SER A 289 31.91 6.42 24.29
C SER A 289 31.73 5.52 23.06
N LEU A 290 30.83 4.55 23.15
CA LEU A 290 30.48 3.64 22.07
C LEU A 290 29.89 4.39 20.86
N ALA A 291 28.96 5.33 21.09
CA ALA A 291 28.38 6.14 20.01
C ALA A 291 29.43 7.05 19.33
N LYS A 292 30.34 7.67 20.08
CA LYS A 292 31.48 8.43 19.51
C LYS A 292 32.41 7.53 18.69
N SER A 293 32.65 6.28 19.12
CA SER A 293 33.47 5.34 18.35
C SER A 293 32.91 5.06 16.95
N LEU A 294 31.58 5.10 16.77
CA LEU A 294 30.93 4.87 15.48
C LEU A 294 31.07 6.05 14.51
N ILE A 295 31.14 7.30 15.03
CA ILE A 295 31.57 8.46 14.23
C ILE A 295 33.01 8.26 13.73
N THR A 296 33.92 7.86 14.63
CA THR A 296 35.34 7.58 14.28
C THR A 296 35.49 6.42 13.28
N LYS A 297 34.54 5.47 13.24
CA LYS A 297 34.48 4.39 12.24
C LYS A 297 33.83 4.80 10.91
N GLY A 298 33.43 6.05 10.74
CA GLY A 298 33.06 6.62 9.42
C GLY A 298 31.64 7.15 9.27
N VAL A 299 30.79 7.09 10.31
CA VAL A 299 29.41 7.65 10.23
C VAL A 299 29.46 9.16 10.00
N GLY A 300 28.83 9.62 8.93
CA GLY A 300 29.14 10.91 8.29
C GLY A 300 28.70 12.16 9.05
N LYS A 301 27.56 12.11 9.77
CA LYS A 301 27.00 13.28 10.48
C LYS A 301 26.68 12.97 11.95
N ALA A 302 25.90 11.93 12.23
CA ALA A 302 25.44 11.66 13.61
C ALA A 302 25.11 10.19 13.92
N VAL A 303 25.23 9.85 15.21
CA VAL A 303 24.73 8.59 15.80
C VAL A 303 23.67 8.94 16.84
N ILE A 304 22.50 8.30 16.72
CA ILE A 304 21.36 8.48 17.63
C ILE A 304 21.11 7.17 18.38
N VAL A 305 21.27 7.21 19.71
CA VAL A 305 20.93 6.13 20.63
C VAL A 305 19.57 6.41 21.25
N THR A 306 18.56 5.61 20.91
CA THR A 306 17.24 5.66 21.56
C THR A 306 17.31 4.94 22.91
N LEU A 307 16.89 5.63 23.98
CA LEU A 307 17.06 5.22 25.39
C LEU A 307 15.71 4.89 26.07
N GLY A 308 14.75 4.40 25.28
CA GLY A 308 13.39 4.11 25.75
C GLY A 308 12.69 5.31 26.39
N SER A 309 12.35 5.20 27.67
CA SER A 309 11.73 6.27 28.46
C SER A 309 12.69 7.39 28.89
N ARG A 310 13.99 7.26 28.60
CA ARG A 310 15.00 8.32 28.82
C ARG A 310 15.18 9.24 27.58
N GLY A 311 14.33 9.10 26.56
CA GLY A 311 14.40 9.88 25.32
C GLY A 311 15.44 9.31 24.35
N ALA A 312 16.32 10.17 23.82
CA ALA A 312 17.41 9.79 22.93
C ALA A 312 18.68 10.60 23.21
N MET A 313 19.83 10.00 22.92
CA MET A 313 21.13 10.67 22.91
C MET A 313 21.62 10.79 21.46
N ILE A 314 22.10 11.98 21.10
CA ILE A 314 22.64 12.31 19.78
C ILE A 314 24.12 12.61 19.96
N VAL A 315 24.98 11.92 19.23
CA VAL A 315 26.38 12.29 19.03
C VAL A 315 26.49 12.83 17.61
N GLU A 316 26.77 14.12 17.46
CA GLU A 316 26.82 14.81 16.17
C GLU A 316 28.22 15.36 15.92
N LYS A 317 28.72 15.19 14.69
CA LYS A 317 30.05 15.64 14.23
C LYS A 317 29.95 17.10 13.79
N ILE A 318 30.71 17.98 14.43
CA ILE A 318 30.69 19.43 14.15
C ILE A 318 31.76 19.83 13.14
N GLU A 319 32.96 19.27 13.25
CA GLU A 319 34.10 19.58 12.36
C GLU A 319 34.72 18.30 11.77
N ASP A 320 35.42 18.45 10.64
CA ASP A 320 36.05 17.34 9.91
C ASP A 320 37.31 16.76 10.61
N ASP A 321 37.76 17.37 11.71
CA ASP A 321 38.86 16.88 12.54
C ASP A 321 38.46 15.75 13.52
N GLY A 322 37.16 15.50 13.69
CA GLY A 322 36.60 14.51 14.60
C GLY A 322 35.98 15.07 15.88
N VAL A 323 35.90 16.39 16.04
CA VAL A 323 35.14 17.00 17.15
C VAL A 323 33.66 16.62 17.08
N THR A 324 33.15 16.10 18.20
CA THR A 324 31.76 15.68 18.38
C THR A 324 31.13 16.37 19.59
N GLU A 325 29.89 16.84 19.42
CA GLU A 325 29.02 17.23 20.54
C GLU A 325 28.12 16.05 20.93
N THR A 326 27.65 16.03 22.18
CA THR A 326 26.64 15.06 22.63
C THR A 326 25.48 15.78 23.30
N VAL A 327 24.29 15.61 22.73
CA VAL A 327 23.04 16.19 23.25
C VAL A 327 22.08 15.06 23.63
N ARG A 328 21.55 15.11 24.85
CA ARG A 328 20.43 14.24 25.27
C ARG A 328 19.12 15.01 25.11
N VAL A 329 18.15 14.42 24.42
CA VAL A 329 16.83 14.99 24.14
C VAL A 329 15.73 14.06 24.66
N ASP A 330 14.61 14.64 25.08
CA ASP A 330 13.39 13.92 25.45
C ASP A 330 12.16 14.69 24.95
N ALA A 331 11.01 14.05 24.93
CA ALA A 331 9.72 14.62 24.56
C ALA A 331 9.48 16.01 25.20
N PRO A 332 8.86 16.97 24.48
CA PRO A 332 8.62 18.32 24.98
C PRO A 332 7.93 18.34 26.36
N GLU A 333 8.30 19.28 27.22
CA GLU A 333 7.87 19.26 28.62
C GLU A 333 6.38 19.56 28.79
N ASP A 334 5.86 20.35 27.87
CA ASP A 334 4.47 20.74 27.66
C ASP A 334 3.64 19.68 26.92
N LEU A 335 4.24 18.55 26.51
CA LEU A 335 3.53 17.47 25.82
C LEU A 335 2.36 16.93 26.66
N PRO A 336 1.10 17.12 26.23
CA PRO A 336 -0.07 16.63 26.97
C PRO A 336 0.03 15.13 27.22
N GLY A 337 -0.13 14.73 28.48
CA GLY A 337 -0.07 13.33 28.88
C GLY A 337 1.32 12.68 28.87
N ARG A 338 2.44 13.44 28.84
CA ARG A 338 3.83 12.90 28.93
C ARG A 338 4.05 11.91 30.11
N LYS A 339 3.23 12.00 31.17
CA LYS A 339 3.27 11.12 32.35
C LYS A 339 2.13 10.08 32.43
N LEU A 340 1.36 9.88 31.36
CA LEU A 340 0.35 8.81 31.31
C LEU A 340 1.03 7.43 31.25
N PRO A 341 0.38 6.36 31.76
CA PRO A 341 0.93 5.01 31.66
C PRO A 341 1.21 4.60 30.22
N VAL A 342 2.35 3.91 30.02
CA VAL A 342 2.63 3.16 28.80
C VAL A 342 1.61 2.02 28.69
N LYS A 343 1.01 1.87 27.52
CA LYS A 343 0.08 0.78 27.20
C LYS A 343 0.78 -0.34 26.42
N ASN A 344 1.55 0.04 25.40
CA ASN A 344 2.20 -0.90 24.49
C ASN A 344 3.44 -0.22 23.87
N THR A 345 4.59 -0.89 23.83
CA THR A 345 5.84 -0.32 23.27
C THR A 345 6.13 -0.73 21.83
N VAL A 346 5.31 -1.62 21.25
CA VAL A 346 5.50 -2.14 19.88
C VAL A 346 5.44 -1.00 18.86
N GLY A 347 6.43 -0.95 17.97
CA GLY A 347 6.52 0.06 16.92
C GLY A 347 7.01 1.44 17.37
N ALA A 348 7.35 1.66 18.65
CA ALA A 348 7.81 2.96 19.15
C ALA A 348 9.12 3.45 18.50
N GLY A 349 10.09 2.55 18.30
CA GLY A 349 11.35 2.87 17.59
C GLY A 349 11.15 3.17 16.11
N ASP A 350 10.20 2.48 15.45
CA ASP A 350 9.82 2.78 14.07
C ASP A 350 9.10 4.12 13.96
N SER A 351 8.21 4.42 14.92
CA SER A 351 7.54 5.72 15.08
C SER A 351 8.56 6.86 15.22
N PHE A 352 9.58 6.67 16.06
CA PHE A 352 10.71 7.61 16.20
C PHE A 352 11.45 7.82 14.87
N CYS A 353 11.84 6.75 14.16
CA CYS A 353 12.61 6.86 12.91
C CYS A 353 11.81 7.55 11.80
N GLY A 354 10.53 7.21 11.64
CA GLY A 354 9.65 7.86 10.66
C GLY A 354 9.38 9.33 11.00
N ALA A 355 9.13 9.64 12.28
CA ALA A 355 8.96 11.01 12.74
C ALA A 355 10.22 11.86 12.56
N LEU A 356 11.40 11.34 12.89
CA LEU A 356 12.67 12.01 12.68
C LEU A 356 12.86 12.41 11.22
N ALA A 357 12.66 11.47 10.29
CA ALA A 357 12.77 11.73 8.85
C ALA A 357 11.76 12.80 8.38
N ALA A 358 10.51 12.76 8.88
CA ALA A 358 9.48 13.76 8.57
C ALA A 358 9.87 15.18 9.04
N TYR A 359 10.28 15.34 10.31
CA TYR A 359 10.73 16.63 10.85
C TYR A 359 12.01 17.14 10.17
N ARG A 360 12.96 16.25 9.83
CA ARG A 360 14.16 16.62 9.05
C ARG A 360 13.81 17.11 7.64
N SER A 361 12.87 16.47 6.94
CA SER A 361 12.40 16.95 5.62
C SER A 361 11.62 18.27 5.71
N ALA A 362 10.92 18.51 6.82
CA ALA A 362 10.28 19.79 7.09
C ALA A 362 11.29 20.93 7.24
N GLY A 363 12.51 20.64 7.72
CA GLY A 363 13.64 21.58 7.83
C GLY A 363 14.17 21.80 9.24
N LEU A 364 13.72 21.01 10.24
CA LEU A 364 14.20 21.14 11.63
C LEU A 364 15.67 20.67 11.77
N SER A 365 16.38 21.22 12.76
CA SER A 365 17.69 20.71 13.18
C SER A 365 17.60 19.24 13.64
N LEU A 366 18.73 18.52 13.71
CA LEU A 366 18.72 17.13 14.15
C LEU A 366 18.21 16.99 15.59
N THR A 367 18.65 17.89 16.47
CA THR A 367 18.23 17.98 17.87
C THR A 367 16.73 18.23 18.03
N GLU A 368 16.16 19.18 17.28
CA GLU A 368 14.71 19.46 17.33
C GLU A 368 13.89 18.33 16.74
N ALA A 369 14.30 17.78 15.59
CA ALA A 369 13.62 16.67 14.93
C ALA A 369 13.59 15.42 15.84
N ALA A 370 14.71 15.12 16.52
CA ALA A 370 14.79 14.02 17.48
C ALA A 370 13.94 14.28 18.74
N LYS A 371 13.95 15.52 19.27
CA LYS A 371 13.11 15.92 20.41
C LYS A 371 11.62 15.73 20.10
N TYR A 372 11.19 16.13 18.91
CA TYR A 372 9.81 15.94 18.47
C TYR A 372 9.49 14.49 18.10
N ALA A 373 10.44 13.72 17.57
CA ALA A 373 10.30 12.27 17.37
C ALA A 373 10.14 11.51 18.70
N CYS A 374 10.85 11.89 19.78
CA CYS A 374 10.58 11.39 21.13
C CYS A 374 9.15 11.71 21.59
N GLY A 375 8.63 12.90 21.26
CA GLY A 375 7.24 13.27 21.54
C GLY A 375 6.21 12.42 20.79
N VAL A 376 6.43 12.17 19.50
CA VAL A 376 5.58 11.29 18.67
C VAL A 376 5.62 9.85 19.17
N ALA A 377 6.80 9.30 19.44
CA ALA A 377 6.95 7.97 20.06
C ALA A 377 6.29 7.90 21.47
N SER A 378 6.38 8.97 22.27
CA SER A 378 5.69 9.07 23.56
C SER A 378 4.17 9.04 23.42
N MET A 379 3.59 9.56 22.32
CA MET A 379 2.16 9.43 22.03
C MET A 379 1.80 8.02 21.53
N THR A 380 2.62 7.45 20.64
CA THR A 380 2.50 6.08 20.11
C THR A 380 2.31 5.06 21.23
N VAL A 381 3.16 5.07 22.27
CA VAL A 381 3.13 4.04 23.33
C VAL A 381 1.90 4.05 24.25
N ARG A 382 0.92 4.93 24.01
CA ARG A 382 -0.33 5.06 24.77
C ARG A 382 -1.54 4.39 24.07
N LYS A 383 -1.42 4.08 22.78
CA LYS A 383 -2.39 3.33 21.96
C LYS A 383 -1.88 1.88 21.78
N ASP A 384 -2.70 0.98 21.23
CA ASP A 384 -2.31 -0.41 20.93
C ASP A 384 -1.93 -0.62 19.45
N GLY A 385 -1.08 -1.63 19.22
CA GLY A 385 -0.62 -2.05 17.90
C GLY A 385 0.45 -1.12 17.30
N ALA A 386 1.14 -1.59 16.26
CA ALA A 386 2.20 -0.81 15.61
C ALA A 386 1.60 0.36 14.81
N GLN A 387 1.19 0.12 13.57
CA GLN A 387 0.74 1.18 12.65
C GLN A 387 -0.55 1.90 13.10
N THR A 388 -1.36 1.25 13.94
CA THR A 388 -2.60 1.80 14.52
C THR A 388 -2.38 2.78 15.67
N SER A 389 -1.17 2.85 16.24
CA SER A 389 -0.86 3.75 17.36
C SER A 389 -0.15 5.03 16.93
N TYR A 390 0.33 5.14 15.69
CA TYR A 390 1.02 6.32 15.18
C TYR A 390 0.04 7.51 15.07
N PRO A 391 0.35 8.68 15.67
CA PRO A 391 -0.55 9.81 15.63
C PRO A 391 -0.60 10.46 14.24
N LEU A 392 -1.78 10.92 13.83
CA LEU A 392 -1.92 11.77 12.65
C LEU A 392 -1.46 13.21 12.95
N TYR A 393 -1.00 13.96 11.94
CA TYR A 393 -0.58 15.36 12.11
C TYR A 393 -1.59 16.22 12.89
N ASP A 394 -2.88 16.09 12.56
CA ASP A 394 -3.91 16.92 13.16
C ASP A 394 -4.25 16.49 14.61
N GLU A 395 -3.95 15.23 15.00
CA GLU A 395 -3.95 14.77 16.41
C GLU A 395 -2.78 15.33 17.24
N LEU A 396 -1.73 15.86 16.62
CA LEU A 396 -0.57 16.37 17.37
C LEU A 396 -0.95 17.57 18.26
N PRO A 397 -0.42 17.68 19.47
CA PRO A 397 -0.48 18.90 20.27
C PRO A 397 0.42 19.98 19.67
N ASP A 398 0.14 21.25 19.99
CA ASP A 398 0.82 22.39 19.36
C ASP A 398 2.34 22.41 19.62
N CYS A 399 2.80 21.83 20.74
CA CYS A 399 4.22 21.66 21.07
C CYS A 399 4.99 20.70 20.13
N LEU A 400 4.29 19.96 19.26
CA LEU A 400 4.83 19.11 18.19
C LEU A 400 4.43 19.60 16.78
N LYS A 401 3.59 20.63 16.66
CA LYS A 401 3.18 21.17 15.37
C LYS A 401 4.20 22.19 14.85
N LEU A 402 4.43 22.15 13.54
CA LEU A 402 5.26 23.13 12.84
C LEU A 402 4.55 24.49 12.86
N LYS A 403 5.24 25.55 13.30
CA LYS A 403 4.70 26.92 13.37
C LYS A 403 4.20 27.39 12.00
N ASP A 404 5.06 27.24 11.00
CA ASP A 404 4.70 27.33 9.60
C ASP A 404 4.37 25.91 9.10
N ARG A 405 3.09 25.53 9.14
CA ARG A 405 2.63 24.27 8.53
C ARG A 405 2.99 24.33 7.03
N PRO A 406 3.82 23.41 6.49
CA PRO A 406 4.04 23.34 5.04
C PRO A 406 2.67 23.22 4.37
N SER A 407 2.43 24.04 3.34
CA SER A 407 1.10 24.28 2.79
C SER A 407 0.34 22.97 2.60
N LYS A 408 -0.84 22.87 3.24
CA LYS A 408 -1.68 21.66 3.35
C LYS A 408 -1.56 20.89 2.03
N ARG A 409 -0.83 19.77 2.02
CA ARG A 409 -0.63 18.97 0.80
C ARG A 409 -2.03 18.70 0.26
N PRO A 410 -2.42 19.18 -0.94
CA PRO A 410 -3.66 18.71 -1.53
C PRO A 410 -3.48 17.20 -1.60
N LYS A 411 -4.35 16.44 -0.91
CA LYS A 411 -4.23 14.97 -0.76
C LYS A 411 -3.79 14.44 -2.12
N THR A 412 -2.56 13.89 -2.26
CA THR A 412 -2.11 13.37 -3.56
C THR A 412 -3.15 12.35 -3.93
N SER A 413 -3.92 12.63 -4.97
CA SER A 413 -5.30 12.16 -5.04
C SER A 413 -5.35 10.74 -5.55
N LEU A 414 -4.92 9.82 -4.68
CA LEU A 414 -5.29 8.42 -4.67
C LEU A 414 -6.81 8.38 -4.62
N LYS A 415 -7.37 8.34 -5.83
CA LYS A 415 -8.80 8.40 -6.08
C LYS A 415 -9.42 7.22 -5.32
N PRO A 416 -10.34 7.43 -4.37
CA PRO A 416 -10.84 6.35 -3.53
C PRO A 416 -11.28 5.16 -4.38
N ILE A 417 -10.78 3.97 -4.08
CA ILE A 417 -11.10 2.79 -4.89
C ILE A 417 -12.52 2.35 -4.54
N ILE A 418 -13.44 2.47 -5.50
CA ILE A 418 -14.81 1.96 -5.36
C ILE A 418 -14.94 0.72 -6.25
N THR A 419 -15.30 -0.40 -5.63
CA THR A 419 -15.44 -1.67 -6.35
C THR A 419 -16.86 -1.86 -6.88
N PHE A 420 -17.02 -1.86 -8.21
CA PHE A 420 -18.27 -2.30 -8.83
C PHE A 420 -18.35 -3.83 -8.80
N VAL A 421 -19.29 -4.35 -8.03
CA VAL A 421 -19.51 -5.80 -7.92
C VAL A 421 -20.48 -6.26 -9.02
N THR A 422 -19.92 -6.82 -10.08
CA THR A 422 -20.68 -7.39 -11.20
C THR A 422 -19.88 -8.44 -11.96
N GLY A 423 -20.57 -9.49 -12.43
CA GLY A 423 -20.03 -10.48 -13.37
C GLY A 423 -20.33 -10.19 -14.85
N ASN A 424 -21.11 -9.15 -15.16
CA ASN A 424 -21.56 -8.86 -16.53
C ASN A 424 -20.64 -7.82 -17.19
N LYS A 425 -19.91 -8.25 -18.23
CA LYS A 425 -18.95 -7.40 -18.96
C LYS A 425 -19.61 -6.16 -19.59
N LYS A 426 -20.80 -6.28 -20.17
CA LYS A 426 -21.52 -5.14 -20.76
C LYS A 426 -22.00 -4.13 -19.72
N LYS A 427 -22.43 -4.60 -18.53
CA LYS A 427 -22.69 -3.70 -17.37
C LYS A 427 -21.43 -2.93 -16.98
N LEU A 428 -20.27 -3.60 -16.93
CA LEU A 428 -18.98 -2.96 -16.63
C LEU A 428 -18.52 -1.97 -17.72
N GLU A 429 -18.77 -2.26 -19.00
CA GLU A 429 -18.50 -1.36 -20.12
C GLU A 429 -19.34 -0.08 -20.05
N GLU A 430 -20.67 -0.19 -19.91
CA GLU A 430 -21.55 0.97 -19.76
C GLU A 430 -21.21 1.77 -18.49
N ALA A 431 -20.96 1.10 -17.35
CA ALA A 431 -20.52 1.74 -16.12
C ALA A 431 -19.22 2.55 -16.32
N LYS A 432 -18.21 1.98 -16.98
CA LYS A 432 -16.97 2.68 -17.32
C LYS A 432 -17.23 3.89 -18.21
N GLN A 433 -18.04 3.76 -19.26
CA GLN A 433 -18.37 4.88 -20.15
C GLN A 433 -19.09 6.04 -19.44
N ILE A 434 -19.99 5.76 -18.49
CA ILE A 434 -20.78 6.79 -17.79
C ILE A 434 -19.97 7.46 -16.65
N LEU A 435 -19.10 6.70 -15.97
CA LEU A 435 -18.32 7.18 -14.82
C LEU A 435 -16.97 7.82 -15.20
N SER A 436 -16.46 7.58 -16.42
CA SER A 436 -15.29 8.29 -16.94
C SER A 436 -15.60 9.77 -17.20
N THR A 437 -14.70 10.66 -16.76
CA THR A 437 -14.73 12.08 -17.14
C THR A 437 -13.78 12.31 -18.34
N PRO A 438 -14.16 13.09 -19.37
CA PRO A 438 -13.33 13.27 -20.58
C PRO A 438 -11.98 13.99 -20.36
N ASP A 439 -11.82 14.63 -19.20
CA ASP A 439 -10.66 15.42 -18.76
C ASP A 439 -9.71 14.65 -17.83
N GLY A 440 -10.04 13.41 -17.43
CA GLY A 440 -9.29 12.64 -16.44
C GLY A 440 -9.53 13.02 -14.97
N SER A 441 -10.41 13.99 -14.68
CA SER A 441 -10.74 14.46 -13.32
C SER A 441 -11.56 13.49 -12.45
N ALA A 442 -11.81 12.26 -12.92
CA ALA A 442 -12.63 11.24 -12.25
C ALA A 442 -12.39 11.17 -10.73
N LEU A 443 -13.46 11.23 -9.95
CA LEU A 443 -13.44 11.45 -8.49
C LEU A 443 -12.97 10.23 -7.68
N PHE A 444 -12.89 9.05 -8.29
CA PHE A 444 -12.64 7.76 -7.66
C PHE A 444 -12.02 6.78 -8.66
N GLU A 445 -11.38 5.70 -8.20
CA GLU A 445 -10.91 4.62 -9.09
C GLU A 445 -11.96 3.50 -9.17
N LEU A 446 -12.31 3.06 -10.38
CA LEU A 446 -13.34 2.04 -10.62
C LEU A 446 -12.74 0.64 -10.71
N SER A 447 -12.67 -0.04 -9.57
CA SER A 447 -12.33 -1.47 -9.48
C SER A 447 -13.53 -2.35 -9.86
N ASN A 448 -13.30 -3.62 -10.20
CA ASN A 448 -14.35 -4.61 -10.42
C ASN A 448 -13.98 -5.96 -9.81
N LYS A 449 -14.93 -6.53 -9.06
CA LYS A 449 -14.88 -7.92 -8.58
C LYS A 449 -16.13 -8.66 -9.10
N LYS A 450 -15.96 -9.87 -9.62
CA LYS A 450 -17.06 -10.81 -9.82
C LYS A 450 -17.26 -11.59 -8.51
N ILE A 451 -18.32 -11.26 -7.79
CA ILE A 451 -18.78 -12.00 -6.61
C ILE A 451 -20.14 -12.61 -6.96
N ASP A 452 -20.40 -13.84 -6.52
CA ASP A 452 -21.65 -14.55 -6.77
C ASP A 452 -22.62 -14.24 -5.61
N LEU A 453 -23.44 -13.21 -5.79
CA LEU A 453 -24.39 -12.73 -4.79
C LEU A 453 -25.76 -13.38 -4.99
N PRO A 454 -26.53 -13.66 -3.92
CA PRO A 454 -27.87 -14.24 -4.06
C PRO A 454 -28.81 -13.31 -4.83
N GLU A 455 -29.60 -13.88 -5.73
CA GLU A 455 -30.69 -13.16 -6.42
C GLU A 455 -31.89 -13.07 -5.47
N LEU A 456 -31.88 -12.05 -4.61
CA LEU A 456 -32.90 -11.81 -3.58
C LEU A 456 -34.29 -11.51 -4.18
N GLN A 457 -35.34 -11.73 -3.39
CA GLN A 457 -36.74 -11.54 -3.78
C GLN A 457 -37.44 -10.60 -2.79
N GLY A 458 -38.30 -9.70 -3.28
CA GLY A 458 -38.95 -8.68 -2.48
C GLY A 458 -39.05 -7.33 -3.21
N ASP A 459 -39.02 -6.24 -2.44
CA ASP A 459 -38.96 -4.88 -2.98
C ASP A 459 -37.58 -4.58 -3.61
N ALA A 460 -37.57 -3.81 -4.70
CA ALA A 460 -36.36 -3.56 -5.49
C ALA A 460 -35.31 -2.70 -4.75
N ILE A 461 -35.71 -1.80 -3.83
CA ILE A 461 -34.79 -1.01 -3.02
C ILE A 461 -34.15 -1.88 -1.94
N GLU A 462 -34.94 -2.73 -1.26
CA GLU A 462 -34.40 -3.61 -0.21
C GLU A 462 -33.53 -4.73 -0.78
N ILE A 463 -33.87 -5.27 -1.97
CA ILE A 463 -32.98 -6.14 -2.76
C ILE A 463 -31.63 -5.44 -2.98
N ALA A 464 -31.64 -4.22 -3.54
CA ALA A 464 -30.42 -3.50 -3.87
C ALA A 464 -29.57 -3.18 -2.63
N LYS A 465 -30.21 -2.80 -1.51
CA LYS A 465 -29.52 -2.58 -0.21
C LYS A 465 -28.83 -3.82 0.31
N GLU A 466 -29.54 -4.95 0.41
CA GLU A 466 -28.94 -6.16 0.99
C GLU A 466 -27.89 -6.78 0.04
N LYS A 467 -28.11 -6.71 -1.28
CA LYS A 467 -27.10 -7.08 -2.28
C LYS A 467 -25.83 -6.24 -2.14
N CYS A 468 -25.96 -4.94 -1.88
CA CYS A 468 -24.84 -4.04 -1.58
C CYS A 468 -24.16 -4.37 -0.23
N ARG A 469 -24.93 -4.71 0.82
CA ARG A 469 -24.41 -5.11 2.13
C ARG A 469 -23.59 -6.40 2.06
N LEU A 470 -24.09 -7.40 1.34
CA LEU A 470 -23.38 -8.66 1.08
C LEU A 470 -22.12 -8.42 0.24
N ALA A 471 -22.21 -7.58 -0.81
CA ALA A 471 -21.05 -7.14 -1.58
C ALA A 471 -19.99 -6.45 -0.69
N ALA A 472 -20.40 -5.55 0.20
CA ALA A 472 -19.48 -4.81 1.07
C ALA A 472 -18.69 -5.73 2.01
N LYS A 473 -19.35 -6.75 2.57
CA LYS A 473 -18.71 -7.78 3.43
C LYS A 473 -17.66 -8.60 2.68
N GLU A 474 -17.98 -9.05 1.46
CA GLU A 474 -17.05 -9.83 0.60
C GLU A 474 -15.89 -8.98 0.02
N VAL A 475 -16.09 -7.66 -0.14
CA VAL A 475 -15.04 -6.75 -0.61
C VAL A 475 -14.18 -6.20 0.53
N ASN A 476 -14.76 -6.06 1.72
CA ASN A 476 -14.23 -5.35 2.89
C ASN A 476 -13.78 -3.90 2.59
N GLY A 477 -14.68 -3.12 1.98
CA GLY A 477 -14.42 -1.73 1.61
C GLY A 477 -15.53 -1.13 0.74
N ALA A 478 -15.25 0.01 0.10
CA ALA A 478 -16.24 0.74 -0.68
C ALA A 478 -16.70 -0.03 -1.93
N VAL A 479 -18.02 -0.17 -2.07
CA VAL A 479 -18.66 -0.94 -3.15
C VAL A 479 -19.85 -0.22 -3.75
N PHE A 480 -20.19 -0.57 -4.99
CA PHE A 480 -21.57 -0.49 -5.44
C PHE A 480 -22.03 -1.74 -6.19
N THR A 481 -23.34 -1.98 -6.14
CA THR A 481 -24.08 -2.95 -6.95
C THR A 481 -25.15 -2.21 -7.77
N GLU A 482 -25.57 -2.78 -8.91
CA GLU A 482 -26.70 -2.23 -9.66
C GLU A 482 -27.63 -3.32 -10.20
N ASP A 483 -28.90 -3.25 -9.79
CA ASP A 483 -29.97 -4.14 -10.24
C ASP A 483 -30.84 -3.43 -11.28
N THR A 484 -31.29 -4.18 -12.29
CA THR A 484 -31.88 -3.64 -13.51
C THR A 484 -33.19 -4.34 -13.82
N SER A 485 -34.27 -3.57 -13.85
CA SER A 485 -35.65 -4.04 -13.99
C SER A 485 -36.30 -3.50 -15.26
N LEU A 486 -37.23 -4.28 -15.81
CA LEU A 486 -38.17 -3.82 -16.83
C LEU A 486 -39.60 -4.13 -16.34
N CYS A 487 -40.39 -3.08 -16.20
CA CYS A 487 -41.63 -3.09 -15.46
C CYS A 487 -42.79 -2.75 -16.40
N PHE A 488 -43.75 -3.67 -16.61
CA PHE A 488 -44.92 -3.40 -17.46
C PHE A 488 -46.05 -2.84 -16.59
N ASN A 489 -46.66 -1.72 -16.99
CA ASN A 489 -47.67 -1.05 -16.17
C ASN A 489 -48.95 -1.89 -16.06
N ALA A 490 -49.39 -2.49 -17.17
CA ALA A 490 -50.45 -3.50 -17.23
C ALA A 490 -50.29 -4.69 -16.27
N LEU A 491 -49.05 -5.04 -15.88
CA LEU A 491 -48.75 -6.11 -14.91
C LEU A 491 -48.36 -5.56 -13.52
N ASN A 492 -48.77 -4.33 -13.20
CA ASN A 492 -48.45 -3.62 -11.95
C ASN A 492 -46.94 -3.58 -11.63
N GLY A 493 -46.10 -3.46 -12.67
CA GLY A 493 -44.65 -3.38 -12.57
C GLY A 493 -43.90 -4.70 -12.73
N LEU A 494 -44.59 -5.85 -12.88
CA LEU A 494 -43.95 -7.11 -13.27
C LEU A 494 -43.53 -7.08 -14.77
N PRO A 495 -42.53 -7.88 -15.20
CA PRO A 495 -41.71 -8.80 -14.41
C PRO A 495 -40.68 -8.11 -13.50
N GLY A 496 -40.41 -6.82 -13.68
CA GLY A 496 -39.60 -6.01 -12.79
C GLY A 496 -38.17 -6.56 -12.63
N PRO A 497 -37.67 -6.80 -11.39
CA PRO A 497 -36.32 -7.32 -11.18
C PRO A 497 -36.13 -8.75 -11.73
N TYR A 498 -37.23 -9.49 -11.93
CA TYR A 498 -37.19 -10.85 -12.48
C TYR A 498 -37.01 -10.89 -14.00
N ILE A 499 -36.93 -9.73 -14.69
CA ILE A 499 -36.89 -9.63 -16.16
C ILE A 499 -35.83 -10.53 -16.82
N LYS A 500 -34.67 -10.75 -16.18
CA LYS A 500 -33.62 -11.67 -16.66
C LYS A 500 -34.19 -13.07 -16.92
N TRP A 501 -34.86 -13.66 -15.93
CA TRP A 501 -35.42 -15.01 -16.03
C TRP A 501 -36.58 -15.08 -17.03
N PHE A 502 -37.42 -14.03 -17.11
CA PHE A 502 -38.48 -13.94 -18.12
C PHE A 502 -37.90 -13.83 -19.54
N LEU A 503 -36.82 -13.06 -19.74
CA LEU A 503 -36.14 -12.99 -21.03
C LEU A 503 -35.50 -14.33 -21.41
N GLU A 504 -34.83 -15.00 -20.48
CA GLU A 504 -34.16 -16.29 -20.70
C GLU A 504 -35.16 -17.42 -21.05
N ASN A 505 -36.36 -17.43 -20.46
CA ASN A 505 -37.36 -18.48 -20.68
C ASN A 505 -38.38 -18.15 -21.78
N CYS A 506 -38.76 -16.87 -21.95
CA CYS A 506 -39.81 -16.47 -22.89
C CYS A 506 -39.25 -15.82 -24.17
N GLY A 507 -38.02 -15.30 -24.14
CA GLY A 507 -37.42 -14.52 -25.23
C GLY A 507 -38.13 -13.20 -25.52
N HIS A 508 -37.55 -12.38 -26.40
CA HIS A 508 -38.10 -11.07 -26.79
C HIS A 508 -39.54 -11.15 -27.33
N ALA A 509 -39.87 -12.23 -28.05
CA ALA A 509 -41.22 -12.48 -28.55
C ALA A 509 -42.21 -12.87 -27.43
N GLY A 510 -41.79 -13.66 -26.44
CA GLY A 510 -42.63 -14.00 -25.30
C GLY A 510 -42.89 -12.82 -24.38
N LEU A 511 -41.89 -11.95 -24.15
CA LEU A 511 -42.06 -10.68 -23.43
C LEU A 511 -43.13 -9.78 -24.06
N ASN A 512 -43.22 -9.76 -25.41
CA ASN A 512 -44.31 -9.08 -26.11
C ASN A 512 -45.67 -9.76 -25.88
N LYS A 513 -45.72 -11.10 -25.99
CA LYS A 513 -46.95 -11.89 -25.84
C LYS A 513 -47.57 -11.84 -24.44
N MET A 514 -46.78 -11.57 -23.40
CA MET A 514 -47.27 -11.32 -22.04
C MET A 514 -48.29 -10.17 -21.97
N LEU A 515 -48.30 -9.27 -22.95
CA LEU A 515 -49.21 -8.12 -23.02
C LEU A 515 -50.32 -8.28 -24.07
N ASP A 516 -50.48 -9.45 -24.71
CA ASP A 516 -51.52 -9.67 -25.74
C ASP A 516 -52.95 -9.69 -25.18
N GLY A 517 -53.11 -9.82 -23.86
CA GLY A 517 -54.40 -9.65 -23.16
C GLY A 517 -54.66 -8.24 -22.65
N PHE A 518 -53.84 -7.23 -23.00
CA PHE A 518 -53.90 -5.88 -22.44
C PHE A 518 -53.77 -4.81 -23.53
N ASP A 519 -54.64 -3.79 -23.47
CA ASP A 519 -54.54 -2.59 -24.31
C ASP A 519 -53.33 -1.71 -23.92
N ASP A 520 -52.97 -1.73 -22.64
CA ASP A 520 -51.81 -1.00 -22.12
C ASP A 520 -50.49 -1.74 -22.44
N ARG A 521 -49.67 -1.10 -23.29
CA ARG A 521 -48.30 -1.53 -23.61
C ARG A 521 -47.24 -0.66 -22.93
N SER A 522 -47.62 0.29 -22.07
CA SER A 522 -46.69 1.18 -21.39
C SER A 522 -45.86 0.45 -20.33
N ALA A 523 -44.64 0.92 -20.15
CA ALA A 523 -43.65 0.29 -19.28
C ALA A 523 -42.63 1.33 -18.78
N TYR A 524 -41.83 0.93 -17.80
CA TYR A 524 -40.64 1.68 -17.44
C TYR A 524 -39.44 0.74 -17.24
N ALA A 525 -38.28 1.23 -17.67
CA ALA A 525 -36.98 0.68 -17.32
C ALA A 525 -36.52 1.32 -16.01
N GLN A 526 -35.89 0.54 -15.13
CA GLN A 526 -35.38 1.02 -13.84
C GLN A 526 -34.01 0.41 -13.52
N THR A 527 -33.05 1.25 -13.14
CA THR A 527 -31.81 0.81 -12.48
C THR A 527 -31.79 1.38 -11.07
N ILE A 528 -31.55 0.51 -10.09
CA ILE A 528 -31.24 0.92 -8.72
C ILE A 528 -29.77 0.61 -8.48
N LEU A 529 -28.95 1.65 -8.36
CA LEU A 529 -27.57 1.55 -7.87
C LEU A 529 -27.60 1.73 -6.35
N ALA A 530 -26.91 0.83 -5.65
CA ALA A 530 -26.71 0.89 -4.20
C ALA A 530 -25.22 0.97 -3.89
N TYR A 531 -24.81 1.91 -3.04
CA TYR A 531 -23.41 2.21 -2.71
C TYR A 531 -23.21 2.28 -1.19
N THR A 532 -22.07 1.81 -0.72
CA THR A 532 -21.60 2.06 0.66
C THR A 532 -20.08 2.17 0.71
N THR A 533 -19.57 2.86 1.73
CA THR A 533 -18.14 2.98 2.07
C THR A 533 -17.57 1.73 2.75
N GLY A 534 -18.40 0.86 3.33
CA GLY A 534 -17.94 -0.34 4.04
C GLY A 534 -19.06 -1.29 4.53
N PRO A 535 -18.70 -2.43 5.16
CA PRO A 535 -19.65 -3.49 5.55
C PRO A 535 -20.78 -3.05 6.48
N ASP A 536 -20.50 -2.12 7.39
CA ASP A 536 -21.37 -1.66 8.47
C ASP A 536 -21.77 -0.17 8.32
N GLU A 537 -21.48 0.42 7.16
CA GLU A 537 -21.68 1.84 6.82
C GLU A 537 -23.03 2.09 6.11
N GLU A 538 -23.47 3.34 6.05
CA GLU A 538 -24.75 3.72 5.41
C GLU A 538 -24.81 3.36 3.91
N ILE A 539 -25.95 2.81 3.47
CA ILE A 539 -26.17 2.38 2.09
C ILE A 539 -27.03 3.40 1.34
N TYR A 540 -26.40 4.12 0.42
CA TYR A 540 -26.99 5.15 -0.41
C TYR A 540 -27.62 4.55 -1.68
N ILE A 541 -28.80 5.05 -2.06
CA ILE A 541 -29.63 4.49 -3.14
C ILE A 541 -29.89 5.52 -4.24
N PHE A 542 -29.65 5.12 -5.49
CA PHE A 542 -29.78 5.97 -6.67
C PHE A 542 -30.73 5.33 -7.70
N ASP A 543 -32.02 5.58 -7.54
CA ASP A 543 -33.07 5.12 -8.46
C ASP A 543 -33.09 5.95 -9.75
N GLY A 544 -32.80 5.32 -10.89
CA GLY A 544 -32.91 5.90 -12.23
C GLY A 544 -33.97 5.19 -13.06
N ARG A 545 -34.94 5.95 -13.60
CA ARG A 545 -36.05 5.41 -14.40
C ARG A 545 -36.20 6.12 -15.74
N THR A 546 -36.67 5.38 -16.75
CA THR A 546 -37.09 5.90 -18.05
C THR A 546 -38.40 5.24 -18.44
N THR A 547 -39.42 6.03 -18.78
CA THR A 547 -40.72 5.55 -19.27
C THR A 547 -40.66 5.24 -20.76
N GLY A 548 -41.60 4.44 -21.23
CA GLY A 548 -41.70 4.01 -22.61
C GLY A 548 -42.81 3.00 -22.80
N LYS A 549 -42.66 2.17 -23.84
CA LYS A 549 -43.59 1.09 -24.17
C LYS A 549 -42.88 -0.17 -24.64
N ILE A 550 -43.55 -1.31 -24.48
CA ILE A 550 -43.11 -2.59 -25.02
C ILE A 550 -43.53 -2.70 -26.48
N VAL A 551 -42.56 -3.05 -27.32
CA VAL A 551 -42.72 -3.17 -28.78
C VAL A 551 -42.11 -4.46 -29.30
N THR A 552 -42.56 -4.91 -30.48
CA THR A 552 -41.96 -6.02 -31.22
C THR A 552 -40.47 -5.77 -31.41
N ALA A 553 -39.65 -6.81 -31.22
CA ALA A 553 -38.20 -6.70 -31.18
C ALA A 553 -37.58 -6.03 -32.43
N ARG A 554 -36.79 -4.97 -32.23
CA ARG A 554 -35.99 -4.31 -33.28
C ARG A 554 -34.56 -4.04 -32.80
N GLY A 555 -33.61 -3.98 -33.73
CA GLY A 555 -32.17 -3.83 -33.44
C GLY A 555 -31.47 -5.15 -33.03
N PRO A 556 -30.17 -5.11 -32.68
CA PRO A 556 -29.39 -6.29 -32.30
C PRO A 556 -29.88 -6.93 -30.99
N THR A 557 -30.07 -8.24 -30.98
CA THR A 557 -30.59 -9.00 -29.82
C THR A 557 -29.51 -9.41 -28.81
N ASP A 558 -28.35 -8.77 -28.83
CA ASP A 558 -27.14 -9.21 -28.13
C ASP A 558 -26.97 -8.62 -26.71
N PHE A 559 -27.88 -7.75 -26.26
CA PHE A 559 -27.90 -7.21 -24.90
C PHE A 559 -29.31 -7.14 -24.30
N GLY A 560 -29.64 -8.12 -23.46
CA GLY A 560 -30.84 -8.09 -22.62
C GLY A 560 -32.13 -7.86 -23.40
N TRP A 561 -33.01 -7.04 -22.82
CA TRP A 561 -34.34 -6.71 -23.35
C TRP A 561 -34.37 -5.40 -24.16
N ASP A 562 -33.20 -4.77 -24.40
CA ASP A 562 -33.07 -3.54 -25.21
C ASP A 562 -33.86 -3.56 -26.54
N PRO A 563 -33.99 -4.69 -27.27
CA PRO A 563 -34.76 -4.74 -28.51
C PRO A 563 -36.27 -4.53 -28.36
N VAL A 564 -36.86 -4.71 -27.17
CA VAL A 564 -38.32 -4.68 -26.97
C VAL A 564 -38.82 -3.48 -26.17
N PHE A 565 -37.93 -2.57 -25.78
CA PHE A 565 -38.30 -1.35 -25.06
C PHE A 565 -37.99 -0.11 -25.90
N GLU A 566 -39.05 0.65 -26.22
CA GLU A 566 -38.99 1.94 -26.90
C GLU A 566 -39.26 3.04 -25.86
N PRO A 567 -38.24 3.76 -25.35
CA PRO A 567 -38.44 4.86 -24.41
C PRO A 567 -39.14 6.03 -25.08
N ASP A 568 -39.90 6.82 -24.31
CA ASP A 568 -40.65 7.97 -24.82
C ASP A 568 -39.72 9.03 -25.45
N GLU A 569 -38.53 9.17 -24.88
CA GLU A 569 -37.46 10.08 -25.34
C GLU A 569 -36.59 9.48 -26.47
N GLY A 570 -36.92 8.28 -26.96
CA GLY A 570 -36.10 7.49 -27.88
C GLY A 570 -36.26 7.80 -29.37
N GLU A 571 -36.99 8.85 -29.75
CA GLU A 571 -37.29 9.18 -31.16
C GLU A 571 -37.95 8.02 -31.95
N GLY A 572 -38.70 7.15 -31.26
CA GLY A 572 -39.32 5.95 -31.85
C GLY A 572 -38.36 4.77 -32.08
N LYS A 573 -37.14 4.82 -31.55
CA LYS A 573 -36.14 3.73 -31.60
C LYS A 573 -36.19 2.89 -30.33
N THR A 574 -35.95 1.59 -30.43
CA THR A 574 -35.67 0.76 -29.24
C THR A 574 -34.27 1.06 -28.69
N TYR A 575 -33.96 0.70 -27.44
CA TYR A 575 -32.58 0.88 -26.92
C TYR A 575 -31.52 0.17 -27.79
N ALA A 576 -31.88 -0.91 -28.48
CA ALA A 576 -30.98 -1.63 -29.39
C ALA A 576 -30.78 -0.93 -30.75
N GLU A 577 -31.70 -0.04 -31.15
CA GLU A 577 -31.59 0.78 -32.37
C GLU A 577 -30.78 2.08 -32.16
N MET A 578 -30.26 2.32 -30.95
CA MET A 578 -29.54 3.55 -30.58
C MET A 578 -28.02 3.40 -30.60
N THR A 579 -27.31 4.53 -30.77
CA THR A 579 -25.90 4.62 -30.42
C THR A 579 -25.73 4.51 -28.90
N LYS A 580 -24.59 3.98 -28.42
CA LYS A 580 -24.33 3.81 -26.97
C LYS A 580 -24.41 5.15 -26.25
N GLU A 581 -23.94 6.21 -26.89
CA GLU A 581 -23.85 7.57 -26.38
C GLU A 581 -25.24 8.18 -26.15
N PHE A 582 -26.16 8.00 -27.11
CA PHE A 582 -27.54 8.47 -27.00
C PHE A 582 -28.35 7.62 -26.02
N LYS A 583 -28.18 6.29 -26.05
CA LYS A 583 -28.79 5.40 -25.04
C LYS A 583 -28.35 5.80 -23.63
N ASN A 584 -27.07 6.07 -23.41
CA ASN A 584 -26.54 6.41 -22.09
C ASN A 584 -27.07 7.74 -21.55
N SER A 585 -27.44 8.72 -22.40
CA SER A 585 -27.99 10.01 -21.92
C SER A 585 -29.46 9.91 -21.47
N ILE A 586 -30.30 9.09 -22.11
CA ILE A 586 -31.73 8.97 -21.77
C ILE A 586 -32.07 7.76 -20.86
N SER A 587 -31.18 6.77 -20.73
CA SER A 587 -31.51 5.51 -20.08
C SER A 587 -31.55 5.57 -18.54
N HIS A 588 -32.40 4.70 -17.99
CA HIS A 588 -32.50 4.32 -16.58
C HIS A 588 -31.13 4.13 -15.88
N ARG A 589 -30.20 3.39 -16.51
CA ARG A 589 -28.82 3.24 -16.02
C ARG A 589 -28.08 4.58 -15.99
N GLY A 590 -28.06 5.33 -17.10
CA GLY A 590 -27.44 6.66 -17.15
C GLY A 590 -27.96 7.59 -16.05
N ARG A 591 -29.28 7.64 -15.86
CA ARG A 591 -29.96 8.45 -14.82
C ARG A 591 -29.62 8.03 -13.39
N SER A 592 -29.46 6.73 -13.14
CA SER A 592 -29.03 6.21 -11.84
C SER A 592 -27.57 6.59 -11.55
N PHE A 593 -26.70 6.40 -12.54
CA PHE A 593 -25.26 6.67 -12.44
C PHE A 593 -24.95 8.18 -12.37
N GLU A 594 -25.73 9.04 -13.03
CA GLU A 594 -25.61 10.50 -12.92
C GLU A 594 -25.91 10.97 -11.49
N LYS A 595 -26.95 10.42 -10.84
CA LYS A 595 -27.27 10.72 -9.44
C LYS A 595 -26.14 10.27 -8.51
N PHE A 596 -25.55 9.10 -8.74
CA PHE A 596 -24.40 8.59 -8.00
C PHE A 596 -23.16 9.49 -8.17
N ARG A 597 -22.85 9.91 -9.42
CA ARG A 597 -21.78 10.86 -9.74
C ARG A 597 -21.97 12.22 -9.03
N ALA A 598 -23.19 12.75 -9.07
CA ALA A 598 -23.56 14.01 -8.41
C ALA A 598 -23.51 13.93 -6.87
N PHE A 599 -23.72 12.74 -6.28
CA PHE A 599 -23.53 12.49 -4.85
C PHE A 599 -22.03 12.51 -4.50
N LEU A 600 -21.20 11.72 -5.18
CA LEU A 600 -19.75 11.69 -4.93
C LEU A 600 -19.09 13.06 -5.09
N ALA A 601 -19.52 13.87 -6.07
CA ALA A 601 -19.04 15.24 -6.26
C ALA A 601 -19.32 16.16 -5.06
N LYS A 602 -20.47 16.00 -4.39
CA LYS A 602 -20.83 16.79 -3.20
C LYS A 602 -20.03 16.35 -1.98
N SER A 603 -19.92 15.03 -1.75
CA SER A 603 -19.14 14.47 -0.65
C SER A 603 -17.66 14.86 -0.74
N GLY A 604 -17.08 14.91 -1.95
CA GLY A 604 -15.71 15.38 -2.18
C GLY A 604 -15.49 16.90 -2.08
N SER A 605 -16.55 17.70 -1.85
CA SER A 605 -16.49 19.18 -1.81
C SER A 605 -16.69 19.77 -0.40
N SER A 606 -16.54 18.95 0.65
CA SER A 606 -16.96 19.30 2.03
C SER A 606 -15.84 19.22 3.09
N ASP A 607 -14.57 19.19 2.68
CA ASP A 607 -13.38 18.74 3.43
C ASP A 607 -12.20 19.75 3.40
#